data_AF-A0A4Q2XVM3-F1
#
_entry.id   AF-A0A4Q2XVM3-F1
#
_cell.length_a   1.000
_cell.length_b   1.000
_cell.length_c   1.000
_cell.angle_alpha   90.00
_cell.angle_beta   90.00
_cell.angle_gamma   90.00
#
_symmetry.space_group_name_H-M   'P 1'
#
loop_
_entity.id
_entity.type
_entity.pdbx_description
1 polymer ?
#
loop_
_entity_poly.entity_id
_entity_poly.type
_entity_poly.pdbx_seq_one_letter_code
_entity_poly.pdbx_strand_id
1 'polypeptide(L)'
;MTQNASQPSRRKWIEPVIAILMALTAICTAWCSYESAAWTRRSNRLMQEANRLEQRAGLLEVQGSQALVVHASMFMQLLAAQQAGNEKLASFYAGRFAPDVKEAYEKWIAQKPMENPNADPHPFVPTLYEVRGTAEARAA
;
A
#
# COMPACT_ATOMS: atom_id res chain seq x y z
N MET A 1 -37.23 -69.67 -26.34
CA MET A 1 -37.85 -68.79 -25.34
C MET A 1 -37.62 -69.39 -23.96
N THR A 2 -36.82 -68.74 -23.11
CA THR A 2 -36.98 -68.72 -21.64
C THR A 2 -35.81 -67.90 -21.08
N GLN A 3 -36.13 -66.65 -20.70
CA GLN A 3 -35.27 -65.79 -19.90
C GLN A 3 -35.10 -66.45 -18.52
N ASN A 4 -33.86 -66.72 -18.12
CA ASN A 4 -33.56 -67.14 -16.76
C ASN A 4 -33.19 -65.89 -15.96
N ALA A 5 -34.19 -65.20 -15.41
CA ALA A 5 -34.02 -64.02 -14.57
C ALA A 5 -34.13 -64.42 -13.09
N SER A 6 -33.01 -64.80 -12.48
CA SER A 6 -32.95 -65.14 -11.06
C SER A 6 -31.95 -64.26 -10.30
N GLN A 7 -32.34 -63.00 -10.01
CA GLN A 7 -31.83 -62.27 -8.84
C GLN A 7 -32.88 -61.26 -8.30
N PRO A 8 -33.83 -61.66 -7.42
CA PRO A 8 -34.90 -60.74 -7.01
C PRO A 8 -34.90 -60.22 -5.55
N SER A 9 -33.88 -60.45 -4.70
CA SER A 9 -33.92 -59.94 -3.30
C SER A 9 -32.81 -58.94 -2.92
N ARG A 10 -31.56 -59.15 -3.36
CA ARG A 10 -30.43 -58.28 -2.96
C ARG A 10 -30.50 -56.88 -3.59
N ARG A 11 -31.03 -56.74 -4.81
CA ARG A 11 -31.17 -55.45 -5.51
C ARG A 11 -32.18 -54.49 -4.85
N LYS A 12 -33.26 -55.00 -4.24
CA LYS A 12 -34.35 -54.17 -3.69
C LYS A 12 -33.92 -53.32 -2.48
N TRP A 13 -32.96 -53.79 -1.68
CA TRP A 13 -32.41 -53.03 -0.55
C TRP A 13 -31.25 -52.10 -0.97
N ILE A 14 -30.65 -52.34 -2.13
CA ILE A 14 -29.54 -51.53 -2.65
C ILE A 14 -30.07 -50.21 -3.23
N GLU A 15 -31.22 -50.21 -3.90
CA GLU A 15 -31.85 -49.00 -4.46
C GLU A 15 -32.06 -47.86 -3.43
N PRO A 16 -32.68 -48.08 -2.25
CA PRO A 16 -32.85 -47.02 -1.26
C PRO A 16 -31.52 -46.56 -0.65
N VAL A 17 -30.56 -47.47 -0.45
CA VAL A 17 -29.22 -47.12 0.05
C VAL A 17 -28.48 -46.21 -0.94
N ILE A 18 -28.54 -46.52 -2.24
CA ILE A 18 -27.97 -45.68 -3.28
C ILE A 18 -28.67 -44.31 -3.28
N ALA A 19 -30.00 -44.26 -3.20
CA ALA A 19 -30.72 -42.99 -3.16
C ALA A 19 -30.30 -42.12 -1.97
N ILE A 20 -30.14 -42.71 -0.79
CA ILE A 20 -29.65 -42.01 0.42
C ILE A 20 -28.22 -41.51 0.21
N LEU A 21 -27.32 -42.35 -0.33
CA LEU A 21 -25.93 -41.95 -0.60
C LEU A 21 -25.85 -40.81 -1.61
N MET A 22 -26.67 -40.84 -2.66
CA MET A 22 -26.75 -39.76 -3.65
C MET A 22 -27.27 -38.46 -3.03
N ALA A 23 -28.30 -38.55 -2.18
CA ALA A 23 -28.82 -37.40 -1.44
C ALA A 23 -27.76 -36.79 -0.50
N LEU A 24 -27.03 -37.63 0.25
CA LEU A 24 -25.94 -37.18 1.11
C LEU A 24 -24.82 -36.53 0.31
N THR A 25 -24.46 -37.11 -0.85
CA THR A 25 -23.44 -36.54 -1.74
C THR A 25 -23.85 -35.16 -2.27
N ALA A 26 -25.13 -34.99 -2.64
CA ALA A 26 -25.66 -33.69 -3.08
C ALA A 26 -25.62 -32.64 -1.96
N ILE A 27 -25.98 -33.01 -0.73
CA ILE A 27 -25.92 -32.13 0.44
C ILE A 27 -24.47 -31.73 0.74
N CYS A 28 -23.53 -32.68 0.76
CA CYS A 28 -22.11 -32.40 0.95
C CYS A 28 -21.58 -31.43 -0.13
N THR A 29 -21.97 -31.63 -1.39
CA THR A 29 -21.57 -30.78 -2.51
C THR A 29 -22.12 -29.35 -2.37
N ALA A 30 -23.40 -29.22 -1.98
CA ALA A 30 -24.03 -27.94 -1.71
C ALA A 30 -23.37 -27.22 -0.53
N TRP A 31 -23.04 -27.95 0.54
CA TRP A 31 -22.34 -27.40 1.71
C TRP A 31 -20.94 -26.87 1.37
N CYS A 32 -20.13 -27.68 0.68
CA CYS A 32 -18.81 -27.25 0.22
C CYS A 32 -18.89 -26.02 -0.69
N SER A 33 -19.88 -25.97 -1.59
CA SER A 33 -20.08 -24.82 -2.47
C SER A 33 -20.49 -23.56 -1.69
N TYR A 34 -21.34 -23.70 -0.68
CA TYR A 34 -21.75 -22.62 0.21
C TYR A 34 -20.56 -22.04 1.00
N GLU A 35 -19.77 -22.91 1.64
CA GLU A 35 -18.59 -22.51 2.41
C GLU A 35 -17.53 -21.85 1.53
N SER A 36 -17.26 -22.43 0.34
CA SER A 36 -16.37 -21.82 -0.65
C SER A 36 -16.80 -20.40 -1.02
N ALA A 37 -18.10 -20.19 -1.27
CA ALA A 37 -18.64 -18.87 -1.56
C ALA A 37 -18.55 -17.92 -0.35
N ALA A 38 -18.77 -18.40 0.87
CA ALA A 38 -18.67 -17.60 2.09
C ALA A 38 -17.22 -17.11 2.34
N TRP A 39 -16.25 -18.01 2.19
CA TRP A 39 -14.82 -17.68 2.27
C TRP A 39 -14.40 -16.71 1.17
N THR A 40 -14.83 -16.95 -0.07
CA THR A 40 -14.52 -16.08 -1.20
C THR A 40 -15.05 -14.66 -0.97
N ARG A 41 -16.27 -14.52 -0.44
CA ARG A 41 -16.83 -13.19 -0.08
C ARG A 41 -15.97 -12.48 0.98
N ARG A 42 -15.55 -13.20 2.03
CA ARG A 42 -14.70 -12.63 3.09
C ARG A 42 -13.33 -12.23 2.55
N SER A 43 -12.70 -13.10 1.76
CA SER A 43 -11.41 -12.85 1.12
C SER A 43 -11.48 -11.63 0.20
N ASN A 44 -12.49 -11.56 -0.67
CA ASN A 44 -12.69 -10.44 -1.58
C ASN A 44 -12.89 -9.12 -0.84
N ARG A 45 -13.59 -9.12 0.30
CA ARG A 45 -13.74 -7.90 1.11
C ARG A 45 -12.40 -7.42 1.66
N LEU A 46 -11.63 -8.31 2.28
CA LEU A 46 -10.31 -7.98 2.83
C LEU A 46 -9.34 -7.52 1.72
N MET A 47 -9.38 -8.17 0.56
CA MET A 47 -8.58 -7.79 -0.61
C MET A 47 -8.97 -6.39 -1.11
N GLN A 48 -10.26 -6.05 -1.16
CA GLN A 48 -10.71 -4.71 -1.54
C GLN A 48 -10.28 -3.65 -0.52
N GLU A 49 -10.32 -3.96 0.77
CA GLU A 49 -9.84 -3.07 1.83
C GLU A 49 -8.33 -2.84 1.72
N ALA A 50 -7.53 -3.92 1.58
CA ALA A 50 -6.09 -3.85 1.37
C ALA A 50 -5.73 -3.03 0.13
N ASN A 51 -6.34 -3.33 -1.03
CA ASN A 51 -6.09 -2.58 -2.27
C ASN A 51 -6.42 -1.09 -2.13
N ARG A 52 -7.46 -0.73 -1.36
CA ARG A 52 -7.79 0.68 -1.10
C ARG A 52 -6.75 1.38 -0.24
N LEU A 53 -6.19 0.69 0.76
CA LEU A 53 -5.13 1.21 1.61
C LEU A 53 -3.83 1.37 0.82
N GLU A 54 -3.43 0.34 0.06
CA GLU A 54 -2.27 0.39 -0.83
C GLU A 54 -2.38 1.52 -1.86
N GLN A 55 -3.55 1.70 -2.48
CA GLN A 55 -3.76 2.80 -3.42
C GLN A 55 -3.61 4.16 -2.73
N ARG A 56 -4.14 4.33 -1.52
CA ARG A 56 -4.00 5.59 -0.76
C ARG A 56 -2.55 5.86 -0.35
N ALA A 57 -1.86 4.84 0.15
CA ALA A 57 -0.44 4.93 0.51
C ALA A 57 0.40 5.32 -0.71
N GLY A 58 0.16 4.68 -1.87
CA GLY A 58 0.84 5.02 -3.12
C GLY A 58 0.55 6.45 -3.60
N LEU A 59 -0.68 6.93 -3.47
CA LEU A 59 -1.01 8.33 -3.79
C LEU A 59 -0.27 9.33 -2.90
N LEU A 60 -0.21 9.06 -1.59
CA LEU A 60 0.52 9.88 -0.61
C LEU A 60 2.03 9.88 -0.88
N GLU A 61 2.60 8.73 -1.21
CA GLU A 61 4.02 8.60 -1.57
C GLU A 61 4.37 9.41 -2.83
N VAL A 62 3.52 9.34 -3.85
CA VAL A 62 3.71 10.12 -5.09
C VAL A 62 3.59 11.62 -4.82
N GLN A 63 2.59 12.05 -4.04
CA GLN A 63 2.42 13.46 -3.66
C GLN A 63 3.60 13.97 -2.83
N GLY A 64 4.07 13.18 -1.87
CA GLY A 64 5.25 13.46 -1.05
C GLY A 64 6.51 13.62 -1.90
N SER A 65 6.72 12.69 -2.83
CA SER A 65 7.85 12.72 -3.75
C SER A 65 7.81 13.96 -4.66
N GLN A 66 6.65 14.33 -5.20
CA GLN A 66 6.49 15.55 -5.99
C GLN A 66 6.79 16.80 -5.19
N ALA A 67 6.29 16.88 -3.94
CA ALA A 67 6.60 17.98 -3.03
C ALA A 67 8.10 18.08 -2.76
N LEU A 68 8.76 16.95 -2.49
CA LEU A 68 10.20 16.88 -2.28
C LEU A 68 10.98 17.38 -3.51
N VAL A 69 10.59 17.02 -4.73
CA VAL A 69 11.23 17.53 -5.96
C VAL A 69 11.09 19.05 -6.06
N VAL A 70 9.89 19.59 -5.80
CA VAL A 70 9.67 21.05 -5.79
C VAL A 70 10.57 21.72 -4.75
N HIS A 71 10.62 21.19 -3.54
CA HIS A 71 11.45 21.72 -2.46
C HIS A 71 12.95 21.66 -2.77
N ALA A 72 13.43 20.54 -3.32
CA ALA A 72 14.80 20.40 -3.77
C ALA A 72 15.14 21.40 -4.89
N SER A 73 14.23 21.62 -5.85
CA SER A 73 14.44 22.60 -6.92
C SER A 73 14.54 24.04 -6.38
N MET A 74 13.69 24.41 -5.42
CA MET A 74 13.75 25.72 -4.78
C MET A 74 15.02 25.89 -3.94
N PHE A 75 15.47 24.83 -3.25
CA PHE A 75 16.73 24.82 -2.53
C PHE A 75 17.94 25.03 -3.46
N MET A 76 17.96 24.36 -4.61
CA MET A 76 19.01 24.57 -5.60
C MET A 76 19.01 26.00 -6.14
N GLN A 77 17.83 26.60 -6.36
CA GLN A 77 17.72 28.02 -6.76
C GLN A 77 18.20 28.98 -5.66
N LEU A 78 17.89 28.69 -4.39
CA LEU A 78 18.42 29.42 -3.24
C LEU A 78 19.95 29.37 -3.20
N LEU A 79 20.53 28.18 -3.32
CA LEU A 79 21.98 27.99 -3.27
C LEU A 79 22.68 28.67 -4.45
N ALA A 80 22.11 28.60 -5.65
CA ALA A 80 22.61 29.32 -6.81
C ALA A 80 22.59 30.84 -6.61
N ALA A 81 21.51 31.38 -6.02
CA ALA A 81 21.40 32.81 -5.70
C ALA A 81 22.44 33.24 -4.65
N GLN A 82 22.69 32.41 -3.62
CA GLN A 82 23.72 32.63 -2.61
C GLN A 82 25.12 32.64 -3.24
N GLN A 83 25.45 31.64 -4.07
CA GLN A 83 26.74 31.61 -4.78
C GLN A 83 26.94 32.80 -5.71
N ALA A 84 25.87 33.29 -6.34
CA ALA A 84 25.91 34.49 -7.18
C ALA A 84 26.00 35.82 -6.38
N GLY A 85 26.01 35.76 -5.04
CA GLY A 85 25.99 36.95 -4.16
C GLY A 85 24.68 37.75 -4.22
N ASN A 86 23.60 37.17 -4.75
CA ASN A 86 22.31 37.84 -4.89
C ASN A 86 21.43 37.62 -3.66
N GLU A 87 21.76 38.31 -2.58
CA GLU A 87 21.09 38.17 -1.27
C GLU A 87 19.58 38.46 -1.32
N LYS A 88 19.15 39.37 -2.20
CA LYS A 88 17.72 39.68 -2.40
C LYS A 88 16.97 38.47 -2.94
N LEU A 89 17.55 37.79 -3.94
CA LEU A 89 16.94 36.61 -4.54
C LEU A 89 17.03 35.39 -3.60
N ALA A 90 18.13 35.23 -2.89
CA ALA A 90 18.26 34.20 -1.85
C ALA A 90 17.20 34.36 -0.76
N SER A 91 17.05 35.57 -0.20
CA SER A 91 16.03 35.87 0.81
C SER A 91 14.61 35.63 0.29
N PHE A 92 14.36 35.90 -0.99
CA PHE A 92 13.06 35.66 -1.64
C PHE A 92 12.71 34.16 -1.67
N TYR A 93 13.67 33.29 -1.99
CA TYR A 93 13.47 31.84 -1.99
C TYR A 93 13.34 31.27 -0.57
N ALA A 94 14.22 31.67 0.34
CA ALA A 94 14.19 31.22 1.74
C ALA A 94 12.87 31.61 2.44
N GLY A 95 12.33 32.80 2.17
CA GLY A 95 11.04 33.25 2.71
C GLY A 95 9.81 32.52 2.15
N ARG A 96 9.97 31.73 1.07
CA ARG A 96 8.89 30.95 0.43
C ARG A 96 8.96 29.46 0.73
N PHE A 97 9.97 29.01 1.46
CA PHE A 97 9.98 27.65 1.95
C PHE A 97 8.76 27.40 2.83
N ALA A 98 8.15 26.24 2.62
CA ALA A 98 7.13 25.77 3.52
C ALA A 98 7.75 25.52 4.93
N PRO A 99 6.95 25.56 6.00
CA PRO A 99 7.48 25.51 7.37
C PRO A 99 8.38 24.31 7.67
N ASP A 100 7.99 23.13 7.17
CA ASP A 100 8.74 21.87 7.27
C ASP A 100 10.11 21.95 6.57
N VAL A 101 10.15 22.53 5.37
CA VAL A 101 11.39 22.74 4.60
C VAL A 101 12.28 23.77 5.28
N LYS A 102 11.68 24.84 5.81
CA LYS A 102 12.41 25.89 6.52
C LYS A 102 13.08 25.34 7.77
N GLU A 103 12.38 24.56 8.58
CA GLU A 103 12.94 23.90 9.77
C GLU A 103 14.11 22.99 9.40
N ALA A 104 13.95 22.16 8.36
CA ALA A 104 15.02 21.28 7.89
C ALA A 104 16.25 22.08 7.39
N TYR A 105 16.02 23.17 6.65
CA TYR A 105 17.07 24.07 6.18
C TYR A 105 17.81 24.76 7.32
N GLU A 106 17.09 25.27 8.32
CA GLU A 106 17.68 25.93 9.49
C GLU A 106 18.53 24.95 10.31
N LYS A 107 18.04 23.72 10.54
CA LYS A 107 18.83 22.66 11.19
C LYS A 107 20.08 22.32 10.39
N TRP A 108 19.97 22.22 9.06
CA TRP A 108 21.09 21.92 8.18
C TRP A 108 22.15 23.02 8.21
N ILE A 109 21.76 24.29 8.07
CA ILE A 109 22.68 25.43 8.14
C ILE A 109 23.35 25.53 9.52
N ALA A 110 22.63 25.19 10.60
CA ALA A 110 23.20 25.16 11.95
C ALA A 110 24.37 24.17 12.10
N GLN A 111 24.44 23.13 11.24
CA GLN A 111 25.57 22.20 11.21
C GLN A 111 26.83 22.78 10.53
N LYS A 112 26.72 23.98 9.94
CA LYS A 112 27.78 24.67 9.18
C LYS A 112 28.30 23.81 8.02
N PRO A 113 27.46 23.45 7.04
CA PRO A 113 27.80 22.47 5.99
C PRO A 113 28.96 22.88 5.09
N MET A 114 29.32 24.17 5.07
CA MET A 114 30.46 24.69 4.30
C MET A 114 31.81 24.51 5.02
N GLU A 115 31.79 24.33 6.34
CA GLU A 115 32.99 24.25 7.18
C GLU A 115 33.16 22.87 7.84
N ASN A 116 32.06 22.16 8.07
CA ASN A 116 31.99 20.90 8.78
C ASN A 116 31.83 19.72 7.80
N PRO A 117 32.86 18.90 7.58
CA PRO A 117 32.77 17.72 6.71
C PRO A 117 31.79 16.65 7.20
N ASN A 118 31.43 16.67 8.49
CA ASN A 118 30.47 15.73 9.08
C ASN A 118 29.02 16.24 9.04
N ALA A 119 28.78 17.43 8.49
CA ALA A 119 27.42 17.91 8.29
C ALA A 119 26.68 17.01 7.29
N ASP A 120 25.37 16.88 7.48
CA ASP A 120 24.50 16.22 6.52
C ASP A 120 24.69 16.85 5.12
N PRO A 121 24.63 16.06 4.04
CA PRO A 121 24.92 16.55 2.69
C PRO A 121 23.90 17.59 2.18
N HIS A 122 22.66 17.55 2.66
CA HIS A 122 21.57 18.45 2.27
C HIS A 122 20.45 18.44 3.33
N PRO A 123 19.56 19.44 3.37
CA PRO A 123 18.50 19.51 4.38
C PRO A 123 17.43 18.42 4.26
N PHE A 124 17.30 17.77 3.10
CA PHE A 124 16.24 16.78 2.86
C PHE A 124 16.61 15.33 3.24
N VAL A 125 17.59 15.14 4.13
CA VAL A 125 17.91 13.82 4.66
C VAL A 125 16.85 13.36 5.69
N PRO A 126 16.62 12.05 5.87
CA PRO A 126 15.61 11.55 6.80
C PRO A 126 15.77 12.00 8.26
N THR A 127 16.96 12.43 8.67
CA THR A 127 17.26 12.96 10.01
C THR A 127 16.75 14.39 10.21
N LEU A 128 16.60 15.16 9.14
CA LEU A 128 16.26 16.59 9.18
C LEU A 128 14.90 16.90 8.57
N TYR A 129 14.42 16.09 7.64
CA TYR A 129 13.18 16.31 6.89
C TYR A 129 12.37 15.02 6.76
N GLU A 130 11.10 15.08 7.13
CA GLU A 130 10.14 14.02 6.86
C GLU A 130 9.36 14.35 5.58
N VAL A 131 9.40 13.46 4.60
CA VAL A 131 8.66 13.62 3.35
C VAL A 131 7.16 13.56 3.67
N ARG A 132 6.43 14.57 3.22
CA ARG A 132 4.98 14.67 3.42
C ARG A 132 4.27 13.42 2.92
N GLY A 133 3.21 12.99 3.60
CA GLY A 133 2.47 11.80 3.21
C GLY A 133 3.12 10.49 3.66
N THR A 134 4.40 10.46 4.06
CA THR A 134 5.05 9.19 4.41
C THR A 134 4.58 8.60 5.73
N ALA A 135 4.31 9.44 6.73
CA ALA A 135 3.71 9.00 7.99
C ALA A 135 2.29 8.47 7.76
N GLU A 136 1.47 9.20 6.99
CA GLU A 136 0.10 8.76 6.66
C GLU A 136 0.09 7.50 5.79
N ALA A 137 1.04 7.36 4.87
CA ALA A 137 1.19 6.17 4.01
C ALA A 137 1.61 4.94 4.80
N ARG A 138 2.47 5.08 5.82
CA ARG A 138 2.86 3.96 6.71
C ARG A 138 1.75 3.55 7.68
N ALA A 139 0.84 4.48 8.00
CA ALA A 139 -0.28 4.24 8.91
C ALA A 139 -1.53 3.71 8.19
N ALA A 140 -1.57 3.79 6.86
CA ALA A 140 -2.61 3.22 6.00
C ALA A 140 -2.41 1.71 5.84
#